data_AF-A0A816L1Q5-F1
#
_entry.id   AF-A0A816L1Q5-F1
#
_cell.length_a   1.000
_cell.length_b   1.000
_cell.length_c   1.000
_cell.angle_alpha   90.00
_cell.angle_beta   90.00
_cell.angle_gamma   90.00
#
_symmetry.space_group_name_H-M   'P 1'
#
loop_
_entity.id
_entity.type
_entity.pdbx_description
1 polymer ?
#
loop_
_entity_poly.entity_id
_entity_poly.type
_entity_poly.pdbx_seq_one_letter_code
_entity_poly.pdbx_strand_id
1 'polypeptide(L)'
;MDPIVLPPRMFAASEEPLGERSNSYHKIKKTEMIIDALEPEELEFLRNSTFGKILAIDENPPFSGTFGQYIIVRLLKVNKKMSLWEFAIVTGLNCDKKKKKKNPLNEKLYWNELFGSLNSCTVDTVIDMLKKMIVKDRDTRIKFACLAITSSVLFPSSHTPRILPEHVEMIRDLNEFLAYPWGRASYLTLITSIISNDEIALSQMSVAIRGYVDAIQLVLLAATPQLKEEIT
;
A
#
# COMPACT_ATOMS: atom_id res chain seq x y z
N MET A 1 -22.95 0.44 40.03
CA MET A 1 -22.53 0.64 38.63
C MET A 1 -21.89 -0.66 38.20
N ASP A 2 -22.39 -1.27 37.13
CA ASP A 2 -21.68 -2.41 36.55
C ASP A 2 -20.29 -1.96 36.10
N PRO A 3 -19.24 -2.77 36.35
CA PRO A 3 -17.89 -2.42 35.96
C PRO A 3 -17.83 -2.26 34.43
N ILE A 4 -17.30 -1.12 33.98
CA ILE A 4 -17.07 -0.87 32.55
C ILE A 4 -16.02 -1.87 32.07
N VAL A 5 -16.45 -2.86 31.30
CA VAL A 5 -15.56 -3.84 30.68
C VAL A 5 -14.89 -3.18 29.48
N LEU A 6 -13.62 -2.80 29.63
CA LEU A 6 -12.83 -2.27 28.52
C LEU A 6 -12.49 -3.40 27.54
N PRO A 7 -12.40 -3.11 26.23
CA PRO A 7 -11.93 -4.09 25.26
C PRO A 7 -10.54 -4.62 25.63
N PRO A 8 -10.28 -5.92 25.45
CA PRO A 8 -8.98 -6.49 25.78
C PRO A 8 -7.89 -5.85 24.93
N ARG A 9 -6.69 -5.73 25.48
CA ARG A 9 -5.49 -5.31 24.75
C ARG A 9 -4.62 -6.52 24.44
N MET A 10 -3.68 -6.34 23.51
CA MET A 10 -2.66 -7.35 23.28
C MET A 10 -1.63 -7.37 24.41
N PHE A 11 -1.24 -6.19 24.88
CA PHE A 11 -0.38 -6.00 26.04
C PHE A 11 -1.12 -5.20 27.10
N ALA A 12 -0.85 -5.43 28.38
CA ALA A 12 -1.42 -4.59 29.43
C ALA A 12 -0.94 -3.15 29.25
N ALA A 13 -1.72 -2.18 29.76
CA ALA A 13 -1.31 -0.79 29.69
C ALA A 13 0.06 -0.61 30.38
N SER A 14 1.00 0.05 29.69
CA SER A 14 2.38 0.25 30.14
C SER A 14 3.26 -1.01 30.18
N GLU A 15 2.76 -2.16 29.75
CA GLU A 15 3.52 -3.40 29.54
C GLU A 15 3.75 -3.68 28.05
N GLU A 16 3.49 -2.70 27.18
CA GLU A 16 3.75 -2.85 25.75
C GLU A 16 5.24 -3.00 25.48
N PRO A 17 5.66 -3.91 24.59
CA PRO A 17 7.08 -4.09 24.30
C PRO A 17 7.64 -2.81 23.69
N LEU A 18 8.83 -2.44 24.16
CA LEU A 18 9.61 -1.32 23.60
C LEU A 18 10.27 -1.68 22.26
N GLY A 19 9.75 -2.70 21.55
CA GLY A 19 10.25 -3.13 20.25
C GLY A 19 10.52 -1.92 19.36
N GLU A 20 11.67 -1.90 18.71
CA GLU A 20 12.20 -0.63 18.19
C GLU A 20 11.41 -0.14 16.97
N ARG A 21 11.01 -1.06 16.04
CA ARG A 21 10.41 -0.69 14.75
C ARG A 21 9.47 -1.74 14.12
N SER A 22 8.34 -1.27 13.60
CA SER A 22 7.55 -1.97 12.59
C SER A 22 8.11 -1.63 11.21
N ASN A 23 8.49 -2.65 10.44
CA ASN A 23 9.05 -2.48 9.10
C ASN A 23 7.95 -2.54 8.05
N SER A 24 7.83 -1.47 7.27
CA SER A 24 7.13 -1.44 5.99
C SER A 24 8.11 -1.76 4.87
N TYR A 25 7.67 -2.56 3.91
CA TYR A 25 8.44 -2.80 2.68
C TYR A 25 8.34 -1.63 1.69
N HIS A 26 7.30 -0.79 1.82
CA HIS A 26 7.16 0.44 1.06
C HIS A 26 8.29 1.41 1.41
N LYS A 27 8.83 2.08 0.38
CA LYS A 27 9.85 3.12 0.50
C LYS A 27 9.41 4.29 -0.36
N ILE A 28 9.23 5.46 0.25
CA ILE A 28 8.81 6.70 -0.44
C ILE A 28 9.71 7.02 -1.62
N LYS A 29 11.02 6.77 -1.48
CA LYS A 29 11.99 6.90 -2.58
C LYS A 29 11.62 6.14 -3.85
N LYS A 30 10.93 5.00 -3.75
CA LYS A 30 10.44 4.30 -4.95
C LYS A 30 9.30 5.06 -5.63
N THR A 31 8.40 5.65 -4.85
CA THR A 31 7.33 6.50 -5.36
C THR A 31 7.90 7.76 -6.03
N GLU A 32 8.90 8.40 -5.42
CA GLU A 32 9.67 9.51 -6.05
C GLU A 32 10.25 9.07 -7.39
N MET A 33 10.95 7.93 -7.42
CA MET A 33 11.55 7.40 -8.64
C MET A 33 10.53 7.05 -9.73
N ILE A 34 9.30 6.65 -9.38
CA ILE A 34 8.19 6.46 -10.33
C ILE A 34 7.75 7.81 -10.87
N ILE A 35 7.52 8.81 -10.01
CA ILE A 35 7.12 10.17 -10.40
C ILE A 35 8.14 10.78 -11.36
N ASP A 36 9.43 10.68 -11.04
CA ASP A 36 10.54 11.18 -11.88
C ASP A 36 10.66 10.50 -13.25
N ALA A 37 10.11 9.28 -13.38
CA ALA A 37 10.19 8.50 -14.61
C ALA A 37 9.07 8.79 -15.61
N LEU A 38 8.05 9.53 -15.20
CA LEU A 38 6.84 9.80 -15.96
C LEU A 38 6.94 11.13 -16.71
N GLU A 39 6.33 11.17 -17.89
CA GLU A 39 6.12 12.43 -18.60
C GLU A 39 5.02 13.26 -17.89
N PRO A 40 5.01 14.60 -18.04
CA PRO A 40 4.04 15.45 -17.35
C PRO A 40 2.58 15.05 -17.57
N GLU A 41 2.21 14.68 -18.80
CA GLU A 41 0.85 14.25 -19.14
C GLU A 41 0.46 12.88 -18.53
N GLU A 42 1.45 12.02 -18.27
CA GLU A 42 1.26 10.71 -17.64
C GLU A 42 1.06 10.90 -16.13
N LEU A 43 1.89 11.76 -15.53
CA LEU A 43 1.80 12.10 -14.11
C LEU A 43 0.47 12.82 -13.81
N GLU A 44 0.06 13.77 -14.65
CA GLU A 44 -1.23 14.46 -14.52
C GLU A 44 -2.40 13.47 -14.61
N PHE A 45 -2.37 12.54 -15.56
CA PHE A 45 -3.37 11.48 -15.65
C PHE A 45 -3.46 10.66 -14.36
N LEU A 46 -2.32 10.22 -13.82
CA LEU A 46 -2.29 9.41 -12.60
C LEU A 46 -2.72 10.21 -11.36
N ARG A 47 -2.40 11.50 -11.29
CA ARG A 47 -2.86 12.41 -10.23
C ARG A 47 -4.37 12.58 -10.23
N ASN A 48 -4.99 12.56 -11.41
CA ASN A 48 -6.45 12.60 -11.59
C ASN A 48 -7.12 11.21 -11.49
N SER A 49 -6.36 10.15 -11.20
CA SER A 49 -6.85 8.78 -11.08
C SER A 49 -7.04 8.35 -9.61
N THR A 50 -7.39 7.07 -9.38
CA THR A 50 -7.46 6.48 -8.03
C THR A 50 -6.14 6.57 -7.26
N PHE A 51 -5.01 6.78 -7.92
CA PHE A 51 -3.69 6.89 -7.28
C PHE A 51 -3.31 8.31 -6.88
N GLY A 52 -4.17 9.32 -7.10
CA GLY A 52 -3.84 10.73 -6.85
C GLY A 52 -3.29 11.01 -5.45
N LYS A 53 -4.00 10.56 -4.41
CA LYS A 53 -3.54 10.73 -3.01
C LYS A 53 -2.27 9.95 -2.68
N ILE A 54 -2.01 8.84 -3.38
CA ILE A 54 -0.78 8.05 -3.17
C ILE A 54 0.43 8.79 -3.75
N LEU A 55 0.24 9.49 -4.86
CA LEU A 55 1.29 10.27 -5.51
C LEU A 55 1.53 11.63 -4.86
N ALA A 56 0.66 12.05 -3.94
CA ALA A 56 0.80 13.26 -3.14
C ALA A 56 1.74 13.04 -1.94
N ILE A 57 2.96 12.55 -2.21
CA ILE A 57 3.93 12.15 -1.18
C ILE A 57 4.40 13.30 -0.30
N ASP A 58 4.38 14.54 -0.82
CA ASP A 58 4.79 15.73 -0.10
C ASP A 58 3.72 16.25 0.88
N GLU A 59 2.50 15.73 0.81
CA GLU A 59 1.42 16.15 1.70
C GLU A 59 1.61 15.63 3.13
N ASN A 60 2.34 14.54 3.34
CA ASN A 60 2.44 13.89 4.65
C ASN A 60 3.89 13.53 4.98
N PRO A 61 4.27 13.57 6.28
CA PRO A 61 5.61 13.16 6.68
C PRO A 61 5.86 11.68 6.36
N PRO A 62 7.13 11.30 6.11
CA PRO A 62 7.50 9.91 5.89
C PRO A 62 7.02 8.95 6.97
N PHE A 63 6.78 7.69 6.59
CA PHE A 63 6.40 6.65 7.55
C PHE A 63 7.48 6.45 8.61
N SER A 64 7.10 6.57 9.88
CA SER A 64 7.96 6.25 11.02
C SER A 64 7.66 4.82 11.50
N GLY A 65 8.63 3.93 11.34
CA GLY A 65 8.50 2.54 11.82
C GLY A 65 8.35 2.44 13.35
N THR A 66 8.94 3.37 14.10
CA THR A 66 8.76 3.46 15.56
C THR A 66 7.36 3.94 15.91
N PHE A 67 6.82 4.92 15.18
CA PHE A 67 5.44 5.38 15.35
C PHE A 67 4.44 4.27 14.99
N GLY A 68 4.64 3.59 13.87
CA GLY A 68 3.86 2.42 13.46
C GLY A 68 3.82 1.35 14.54
N GLN A 69 4.99 0.97 15.09
CA GLN A 69 5.08 0.00 16.18
C GLN A 69 4.32 0.48 17.42
N TYR A 70 4.52 1.74 17.83
CA TYR A 70 3.86 2.34 18.99
C TYR A 70 2.33 2.19 18.93
N ILE A 71 1.76 2.39 17.74
CA ILE A 71 0.33 2.28 17.49
C ILE A 71 -0.11 0.82 17.54
N ILE A 72 0.60 -0.05 16.84
CA ILE A 72 0.21 -1.44 16.62
C ILE A 72 0.16 -2.23 17.92
N VAL A 73 1.14 -2.03 18.81
CA VAL A 73 1.15 -2.69 20.13
C VAL A 73 0.07 -2.16 21.08
N ARG A 74 -0.49 -0.97 20.80
CA ARG A 74 -1.57 -0.33 21.58
C ARG A 74 -2.96 -0.54 20.99
N LEU A 75 -3.07 -1.27 19.88
CA LEU A 75 -4.36 -1.60 19.27
C LEU A 75 -5.19 -2.48 20.22
N LEU A 76 -6.45 -2.09 20.38
CA LEU A 76 -7.42 -2.91 21.11
C LEU A 76 -7.74 -4.18 20.32
N LYS A 77 -7.95 -5.30 21.02
CA LYS A 77 -8.53 -6.54 20.46
C LYS A 77 -10.04 -6.31 20.28
N VAL A 78 -10.39 -5.48 19.30
CA VAL A 78 -11.78 -5.15 18.91
C VAL A 78 -12.11 -5.76 17.55
N ASN A 79 -13.39 -6.11 17.35
CA ASN A 79 -13.90 -6.65 16.09
C ASN A 79 -13.72 -5.68 14.89
N LYS A 80 -13.58 -4.39 15.18
CA LYS A 80 -13.24 -3.35 14.20
C LYS A 80 -11.95 -2.68 14.66
N LYS A 81 -10.79 -3.19 14.22
CA LYS A 81 -9.57 -2.37 14.13
C LYS A 81 -9.82 -1.23 13.10
N MET A 82 -8.83 -0.40 12.76
CA MET A 82 -8.96 0.69 11.75
C MET A 82 -10.02 0.37 10.70
N SER A 83 -11.05 1.19 10.56
CA SER A 83 -12.18 0.86 9.71
C SER A 83 -11.82 0.99 8.23
N LEU A 84 -12.46 0.18 7.39
CA LEU A 84 -12.32 0.28 5.93
C LEU A 84 -12.66 1.69 5.41
N TRP A 85 -13.54 2.40 6.10
CA TRP A 85 -13.95 3.76 5.75
C TRP A 85 -12.87 4.80 6.06
N GLU A 86 -12.25 4.75 7.24
CA GLU A 86 -11.09 5.59 7.58
C GLU A 86 -9.95 5.34 6.59
N PHE A 87 -9.69 4.08 6.26
CA PHE A 87 -8.70 3.72 5.24
C PHE A 87 -9.04 4.32 3.87
N ALA A 88 -10.30 4.25 3.44
CA ALA A 88 -10.75 4.82 2.17
C ALA A 88 -10.55 6.34 2.13
N ILE A 89 -10.87 7.04 3.23
CA ILE A 89 -10.71 8.51 3.32
C ILE A 89 -9.26 8.92 3.15
N VAL A 90 -8.35 8.31 3.91
CA VAL A 90 -6.96 8.77 3.94
C VAL A 90 -6.18 8.34 2.70
N THR A 91 -6.49 7.18 2.13
CA THR A 91 -5.81 6.69 0.92
C THR A 91 -6.45 7.17 -0.38
N GLY A 92 -7.72 7.58 -0.35
CA GLY A 92 -8.49 7.95 -1.54
C GLY A 92 -8.79 6.78 -2.48
N LEU A 93 -8.46 5.55 -2.08
CA LEU A 93 -8.64 4.37 -2.90
C LEU A 93 -10.08 3.86 -2.87
N ASN A 94 -10.50 3.26 -3.98
CA ASN A 94 -11.78 2.55 -4.04
C ASN A 94 -11.83 1.37 -3.04
N CYS A 95 -12.79 1.40 -2.11
CA CYS A 95 -13.01 0.37 -1.09
C CYS A 95 -14.30 -0.45 -1.28
N ASP A 96 -14.93 -0.34 -2.45
CA ASP A 96 -16.17 -1.06 -2.78
C ASP A 96 -16.00 -2.58 -2.76
N LYS A 97 -17.12 -3.29 -2.68
CA LYS A 97 -17.11 -4.75 -2.78
C LYS A 97 -16.65 -5.17 -4.19
N LYS A 98 -15.70 -6.10 -4.25
CA LYS A 98 -15.27 -6.71 -5.51
C LYS A 98 -16.47 -7.35 -6.20
N LYS A 99 -16.75 -6.93 -7.43
CA LYS A 99 -17.72 -7.62 -8.29
C LYS A 99 -17.13 -9.00 -8.61
N LYS A 100 -17.88 -10.07 -8.34
CA LYS A 100 -17.46 -11.44 -8.71
C LYS A 100 -17.45 -11.54 -10.23
N LYS A 101 -16.27 -11.41 -10.84
CA LYS A 101 -16.03 -11.82 -12.22
C LYS A 101 -15.29 -13.15 -12.21
N LYS A 102 -15.62 -14.03 -13.17
CA LYS A 102 -14.79 -15.20 -13.46
C LYS A 102 -13.44 -14.64 -13.92
N ASN A 103 -12.37 -14.99 -13.22
CA ASN A 103 -11.05 -14.78 -13.77
C ASN A 103 -10.99 -15.55 -15.09
N PRO A 104 -10.60 -14.94 -16.21
CA PRO A 104 -10.11 -15.68 -17.36
C PRO A 104 -8.73 -16.25 -17.01
N LEU A 105 -8.67 -17.15 -16.02
CA LEU A 105 -7.45 -17.79 -15.53
C LEU A 105 -7.03 -18.96 -16.44
N ASN A 106 -7.01 -18.75 -17.75
CA ASN A 106 -6.51 -19.75 -18.69
C ASN A 106 -5.52 -19.20 -19.73
N GLU A 107 -5.19 -17.91 -19.70
CA GLU A 107 -4.29 -17.31 -20.69
C GLU A 107 -3.30 -16.35 -20.03
N LYS A 108 -2.10 -16.84 -19.68
CA LYS A 108 -0.92 -16.04 -19.28
C LYS A 108 -0.35 -15.24 -20.48
N LEU A 109 -1.20 -14.61 -21.27
CA LEU A 109 -0.81 -14.00 -22.55
C LEU A 109 -0.36 -12.55 -22.37
N TYR A 110 -0.99 -11.78 -21.48
CA TYR A 110 -0.73 -10.33 -21.43
C TYR A 110 0.62 -9.99 -20.83
N TRP A 111 1.16 -10.86 -19.96
CA TRP A 111 2.52 -10.71 -19.47
C TRP A 111 3.55 -10.60 -20.60
N ASN A 112 3.44 -11.46 -21.61
CA ASN A 112 4.38 -11.48 -22.73
C ASN A 112 4.21 -10.27 -23.65
N GLU A 113 3.01 -9.72 -23.74
CA GLU A 113 2.75 -8.47 -24.48
C GLU A 113 3.43 -7.26 -23.82
N LEU A 114 3.42 -7.20 -22.47
CA LEU A 114 4.04 -6.11 -21.71
C LEU A 114 5.55 -6.28 -21.50
N PHE A 115 5.99 -7.48 -21.15
CA PHE A 115 7.37 -7.74 -20.69
C PHE A 115 8.17 -8.67 -21.62
N GLY A 116 7.60 -9.08 -22.76
CA GLY A 116 8.26 -9.96 -23.71
C GLY A 116 8.55 -11.33 -23.10
N SER A 117 9.80 -11.78 -23.19
CA SER A 117 10.25 -13.09 -22.70
C SER A 117 10.70 -13.09 -21.23
N LEU A 118 10.54 -11.98 -20.51
CA LEU A 118 10.96 -11.91 -19.11
C LEU A 118 10.08 -12.83 -18.25
N ASN A 119 10.67 -13.72 -17.45
CA ASN A 119 9.89 -14.58 -16.54
C ASN A 119 9.44 -13.85 -15.26
N SER A 120 10.06 -12.72 -14.94
CA SER A 120 9.71 -11.88 -13.80
C SER A 120 10.21 -10.47 -14.03
N CYS A 121 9.56 -9.47 -13.44
CA CYS A 121 9.95 -8.07 -13.55
C CYS A 121 9.93 -7.41 -12.16
N THR A 122 10.97 -6.65 -11.81
CA THR A 122 10.99 -5.85 -10.58
C THR A 122 10.43 -4.46 -10.85
N VAL A 123 9.95 -3.79 -9.80
CA VAL A 123 9.53 -2.39 -9.91
C VAL A 123 10.70 -1.50 -10.37
N ASP A 124 11.91 -1.77 -9.92
CA ASP A 124 13.10 -1.00 -10.34
C ASP A 124 13.38 -1.17 -11.84
N THR A 125 13.17 -2.37 -12.41
CA THR A 125 13.25 -2.60 -13.86
C THR A 125 12.17 -1.83 -14.61
N VAL A 126 10.93 -1.79 -14.10
CA VAL A 126 9.86 -1.00 -14.72
C VAL A 126 10.20 0.49 -14.72
N ILE A 127 10.71 1.01 -13.59
CA ILE A 127 11.16 2.41 -13.49
C ILE A 127 12.27 2.68 -14.51
N ASP A 128 13.25 1.79 -14.65
CA ASP A 128 14.31 1.93 -15.65
C ASP A 128 13.77 1.92 -17.09
N MET A 129 12.77 1.07 -17.39
CA MET A 129 12.11 1.04 -18.69
C MET A 129 11.39 2.34 -19.01
N LEU A 130 10.73 2.94 -18.01
CA LEU A 130 10.07 4.25 -18.12
C LEU A 130 11.10 5.37 -18.34
N LYS A 131 12.15 5.44 -17.51
CA LYS A 131 13.20 6.47 -17.59
C LYS A 131 13.99 6.43 -18.89
N LYS A 132 14.30 5.22 -19.38
CA LYS A 132 15.09 5.03 -20.62
C LYS A 132 14.24 5.07 -21.88
N MET A 133 12.93 5.35 -21.77
CA MET A 133 11.99 5.37 -22.90
C MET A 133 12.03 4.09 -23.73
N ILE A 134 12.21 2.93 -23.07
CA ILE A 134 12.16 1.62 -23.74
C ILE A 134 10.74 1.38 -24.25
N VAL A 135 9.75 1.75 -23.44
CA VAL A 135 8.34 1.83 -23.84
C VAL A 135 8.04 3.28 -24.19
N LYS A 136 7.55 3.49 -25.41
CA LYS A 136 7.23 4.82 -25.96
C LYS A 136 5.72 5.13 -25.99
N ASP A 137 4.90 4.09 -26.01
CA ASP A 137 3.45 4.23 -26.03
C ASP A 137 2.93 4.72 -24.68
N ARG A 138 2.17 5.82 -24.69
CA ARG A 138 1.66 6.48 -23.47
C ARG A 138 0.77 5.57 -22.64
N ASP A 139 -0.14 4.80 -23.28
CA ASP A 139 -1.03 3.89 -22.56
C ASP A 139 -0.23 2.80 -21.83
N THR A 140 0.71 2.17 -22.53
CA THR A 140 1.59 1.13 -21.96
C THR A 140 2.44 1.68 -20.82
N ARG A 141 2.96 2.91 -20.94
CA ARG A 141 3.72 3.58 -19.87
C ARG A 141 2.86 3.86 -18.64
N ILE A 142 1.61 4.32 -18.81
CA ILE A 142 0.66 4.48 -17.71
C ILE A 142 0.36 3.12 -17.04
N LYS A 143 0.19 2.05 -17.82
CA LYS A 143 0.01 0.69 -17.27
C LYS A 143 1.20 0.25 -16.44
N PHE A 144 2.42 0.51 -16.91
CA PHE A 144 3.66 0.24 -16.16
C PHE A 144 3.71 1.00 -14.84
N ALA A 145 3.34 2.28 -14.84
CA ALA A 145 3.26 3.09 -13.64
C ALA A 145 2.23 2.54 -12.64
N CYS A 146 1.04 2.16 -13.12
CA CYS A 146 0.00 1.54 -12.29
C CYS A 146 0.47 0.23 -11.64
N LEU A 147 1.16 -0.62 -12.42
CA LEU A 147 1.77 -1.86 -11.90
C LEU A 147 2.87 -1.57 -10.87
N ALA A 148 3.72 -0.58 -11.11
CA ALA A 148 4.77 -0.16 -10.19
C ALA A 148 4.18 0.35 -8.86
N ILE A 149 3.18 1.24 -8.91
CA ILE A 149 2.49 1.78 -7.72
C ILE A 149 1.83 0.65 -6.93
N THR A 150 1.04 -0.22 -7.58
CA THR A 150 0.36 -1.32 -6.88
C THR A 150 1.33 -2.28 -6.22
N SER A 151 2.41 -2.67 -6.89
CA SER A 151 3.42 -3.59 -6.34
C SER A 151 4.32 -2.97 -5.27
N SER A 152 4.65 -1.69 -5.35
CA SER A 152 5.58 -1.04 -4.41
C SER A 152 4.91 -0.35 -3.22
N VAL A 153 3.65 0.07 -3.36
CA VAL A 153 2.92 0.80 -2.31
C VAL A 153 1.84 -0.08 -1.67
N LEU A 154 0.98 -0.71 -2.49
CA LEU A 154 -0.20 -1.40 -1.97
C LEU A 154 0.08 -2.83 -1.52
N PHE A 155 0.91 -3.54 -2.28
CA PHE A 155 1.27 -4.95 -2.03
C PHE A 155 2.78 -5.19 -2.00
N PRO A 156 3.57 -4.39 -1.25
CA PRO A 156 5.00 -4.59 -1.19
C PRO A 156 5.29 -5.90 -0.45
N SER A 157 5.98 -6.81 -1.14
CA SER A 157 6.36 -8.13 -0.62
C SER A 157 7.82 -8.20 -0.14
N SER A 158 8.65 -7.26 -0.57
CA SER A 158 10.05 -7.11 -0.19
C SER A 158 10.51 -5.67 -0.45
N HIS A 159 11.75 -5.33 -0.07
CA HIS A 159 12.37 -4.06 -0.48
C HIS A 159 12.69 -3.98 -1.98
N THR A 160 12.61 -5.10 -2.70
CA THR A 160 12.74 -5.23 -4.15
C THR A 160 11.45 -5.80 -4.74
N PRO A 161 10.32 -5.07 -4.63
CA PRO A 161 9.02 -5.57 -5.03
C PRO A 161 9.00 -5.94 -6.50
N ARG A 162 8.26 -7.01 -6.81
CA ARG A 162 8.07 -7.52 -8.17
C ARG A 162 6.67 -7.20 -8.67
N ILE A 163 6.54 -7.10 -9.98
CA ILE A 163 5.24 -6.99 -10.64
C ILE A 163 4.49 -8.31 -10.47
N LEU A 164 3.26 -8.23 -9.97
CA LEU A 164 2.43 -9.42 -9.76
C LEU A 164 1.77 -9.83 -11.09
N PRO A 165 1.93 -11.10 -11.55
CA PRO A 165 1.30 -11.57 -12.78
C PRO A 165 -0.22 -11.38 -12.80
N GLU A 166 -0.88 -11.54 -11.64
CA GLU A 166 -2.32 -11.32 -11.49
C GLU A 166 -2.72 -9.87 -11.80
N HIS A 167 -1.91 -8.90 -11.36
CA HIS A 167 -2.15 -7.48 -11.65
C HIS A 167 -1.87 -7.14 -13.12
N VAL A 168 -0.93 -7.87 -13.75
CA VAL A 168 -0.68 -7.74 -15.19
C VAL A 168 -1.88 -8.20 -15.99
N GLU A 169 -2.52 -9.32 -15.65
CA GLU A 169 -3.74 -9.70 -16.37
C GLU A 169 -4.88 -8.69 -16.16
N MET A 170 -4.96 -8.06 -14.99
CA MET A 170 -5.96 -7.03 -14.70
C MET A 170 -5.72 -5.72 -15.46
N ILE A 171 -4.47 -5.30 -15.70
CA ILE A 171 -4.13 -4.01 -16.32
C ILE A 171 -4.39 -3.99 -17.83
N ARG A 172 -4.77 -5.13 -18.42
CA ARG A 172 -5.16 -5.23 -19.84
C ARG A 172 -6.23 -4.21 -20.21
N ASP A 173 -7.24 -4.06 -19.33
CA ASP A 173 -8.19 -2.95 -19.37
C ASP A 173 -7.82 -1.94 -18.28
N LEU A 174 -7.24 -0.81 -18.69
CA LEU A 174 -6.80 0.24 -17.76
C LEU A 174 -7.96 0.84 -16.97
N ASN A 175 -9.14 1.00 -17.57
CA ASN A 175 -10.30 1.57 -16.88
C ASN A 175 -10.83 0.61 -15.81
N GLU A 176 -10.91 -0.68 -16.14
CA GLU A 176 -11.29 -1.70 -15.16
C GLU A 176 -10.26 -1.80 -14.03
N PHE A 177 -8.96 -1.70 -14.35
CA PHE A 177 -7.91 -1.69 -13.36
C PHE A 177 -8.02 -0.49 -12.42
N LEU A 178 -8.21 0.73 -12.93
CA LEU A 178 -8.35 1.93 -12.11
C LEU A 178 -9.64 1.93 -11.28
N ALA A 179 -10.71 1.31 -11.78
CA ALA A 179 -11.97 1.13 -11.05
C ALA A 179 -11.94 -0.02 -10.03
N TYR A 180 -10.92 -0.89 -10.06
CA TYR A 180 -10.81 -2.01 -9.14
C TYR A 180 -10.74 -1.52 -7.69
N PRO A 181 -11.34 -2.24 -6.71
CA PRO A 181 -11.33 -1.83 -5.31
C PRO A 181 -9.97 -2.09 -4.65
N TRP A 182 -8.92 -1.41 -5.12
CA TRP A 182 -7.56 -1.48 -4.62
C TRP A 182 -7.47 -1.17 -3.13
N GLY A 183 -8.28 -0.23 -2.66
CA GLY A 183 -8.33 0.15 -1.26
C GLY A 183 -8.85 -0.99 -0.38
N ARG A 184 -9.89 -1.69 -0.82
CA ARG A 184 -10.40 -2.86 -0.09
C ARG A 184 -9.37 -3.99 -0.07
N ALA A 185 -8.71 -4.25 -1.19
CA ALA A 185 -7.74 -5.32 -1.31
C ALA A 185 -6.51 -5.06 -0.42
N SER A 186 -5.93 -3.85 -0.48
CA SER A 186 -4.76 -3.46 0.33
C SER A 186 -5.09 -3.37 1.82
N TYR A 187 -6.29 -2.86 2.17
CA TYR A 187 -6.81 -2.87 3.54
C TYR A 187 -6.87 -4.28 4.13
N LEU A 188 -7.44 -5.23 3.38
CA LEU A 188 -7.55 -6.61 3.86
C LEU A 188 -6.18 -7.24 4.06
N THR A 189 -5.23 -6.99 3.16
CA THR A 189 -3.83 -7.43 3.32
C THR A 189 -3.21 -6.85 4.60
N LEU A 190 -3.38 -5.55 4.84
CA LEU A 190 -2.86 -4.86 6.01
C LEU A 190 -3.46 -5.39 7.32
N ILE A 191 -4.78 -5.42 7.42
CA ILE A 191 -5.46 -5.87 8.64
C ILE A 191 -5.19 -7.35 8.91
N THR A 192 -5.15 -8.19 7.88
CA THR A 192 -4.77 -9.61 8.05
C THR A 192 -3.36 -9.72 8.59
N SER A 193 -2.41 -8.93 8.06
CA SER A 193 -1.03 -8.90 8.55
C SER A 193 -0.95 -8.43 10.01
N ILE A 194 -1.72 -7.41 10.40
CA ILE A 194 -1.72 -6.91 11.79
C ILE A 194 -2.35 -7.94 12.74
N ILE A 195 -3.40 -8.65 12.31
CA ILE A 195 -4.08 -9.66 13.13
C ILE A 195 -3.27 -10.94 13.25
N SER A 196 -2.53 -11.34 12.22
CA SER A 196 -1.73 -12.56 12.23
C SER A 196 -0.47 -12.46 13.10
N ASN A 197 -0.04 -11.24 13.45
CA ASN A 197 1.09 -11.05 14.36
C ASN A 197 0.62 -11.30 15.80
N ASP A 198 1.27 -12.26 16.46
CA ASP A 198 1.03 -12.60 17.86
C ASP A 198 1.91 -11.77 18.80
N GLU A 199 1.73 -11.98 20.11
CA GLU A 199 2.48 -11.28 21.16
C GLU A 199 4.00 -11.51 21.03
N ILE A 200 4.41 -12.70 20.58
CA ILE A 200 5.82 -13.06 20.39
C ILE A 200 6.41 -12.26 19.22
N ALA A 201 5.72 -12.21 18.08
CA ALA A 201 6.15 -11.49 16.90
C ALA A 201 6.26 -9.98 17.17
N LEU A 202 5.31 -9.41 17.90
CA LEU A 202 5.30 -7.98 18.23
C LEU A 202 6.28 -7.60 19.33
N SER A 203 6.74 -8.57 20.12
CA SER A 203 7.81 -8.40 21.11
C SER A 203 9.21 -8.51 20.52
N GLN A 204 9.34 -8.91 19.24
CA GLN A 204 10.63 -8.91 18.56
C GLN A 204 11.13 -7.48 18.33
N MET A 205 12.45 -7.33 18.20
CA MET A 205 13.10 -6.04 17.93
C MET A 205 12.60 -5.39 16.62
N SER A 206 12.19 -6.21 15.65
CA SER A 206 11.55 -5.74 14.43
C SER A 206 10.49 -6.71 13.92
N VAL A 207 9.36 -6.18 13.46
CA VAL A 207 8.26 -6.95 12.87
C VAL A 207 7.95 -6.42 11.47
N ALA A 208 7.85 -7.29 10.48
CA ALA A 208 7.46 -6.89 9.13
C ALA A 208 5.93 -6.91 9.00
N ILE A 209 5.36 -5.82 8.50
CA ILE A 209 3.92 -5.69 8.28
C ILE A 209 3.69 -5.53 6.79
N ARG A 210 2.77 -6.35 6.26
CA ARG A 210 2.43 -6.37 4.84
C ARG A 210 1.28 -5.42 4.54
N GLY A 211 1.17 -5.04 3.27
CA GLY A 211 0.15 -4.12 2.77
C GLY A 211 0.60 -2.66 2.88
N TYR A 212 -0.36 -1.74 2.76
CA TYR A 212 -0.08 -0.31 2.77
C TYR A 212 0.00 0.24 4.21
N VAL A 213 1.10 -0.09 4.91
CA VAL A 213 1.30 0.19 6.35
C VAL A 213 1.20 1.67 6.68
N ASP A 214 1.66 2.53 5.77
CA ASP A 214 1.66 3.98 5.92
C ASP A 214 0.25 4.53 6.17
N ALA A 215 -0.79 3.85 5.70
CA ALA A 215 -2.18 4.21 5.94
C ALA A 215 -2.53 4.30 7.44
N ILE A 216 -1.87 3.52 8.32
CA ILE A 216 -2.07 3.61 9.77
C ILE A 216 -1.65 5.00 10.28
N GLN A 217 -0.49 5.48 9.84
CA GLN A 217 0.00 6.81 10.18
C GLN A 217 -0.90 7.89 9.58
N LEU A 218 -1.34 7.72 8.33
CA LEU A 218 -2.24 8.67 7.67
C LEU A 218 -3.59 8.80 8.39
N VAL A 219 -4.18 7.70 8.89
CA VAL A 219 -5.40 7.74 9.72
C VAL A 219 -5.18 8.58 10.97
N LEU A 220 -4.04 8.43 11.65
CA LEU A 220 -3.76 9.23 12.84
C LEU A 220 -3.47 10.69 12.54
N LEU A 221 -2.76 11.00 11.47
CA LEU A 221 -2.54 12.39 11.06
C LEU A 221 -3.86 13.07 10.67
N ALA A 222 -4.79 12.33 10.06
CA ALA A 222 -6.13 12.84 9.76
C ALA A 222 -6.98 13.04 11.04
N ALA A 223 -6.83 12.16 12.04
CA ALA A 223 -7.54 12.26 13.32
C ALA A 223 -6.96 13.31 14.26
N THR A 224 -5.63 13.52 14.21
CA THR A 224 -4.88 14.45 15.07
C THR A 224 -3.93 15.30 14.20
N PRO A 225 -4.45 16.33 13.49
CA PRO A 225 -3.65 17.15 12.58
C PRO A 225 -2.47 17.87 13.23
N GLN A 226 -2.54 18.16 14.53
CA GLN A 226 -1.47 18.82 15.29
C GLN A 226 -0.16 18.02 15.26
N LEU A 227 -0.23 16.69 15.14
CA LEU A 227 0.96 15.85 14.99
C LEU A 227 1.78 16.21 13.73
N LYS A 228 1.12 16.74 12.69
CA LYS A 228 1.80 17.16 11.46
C LYS A 228 2.56 18.47 11.65
N GLU A 229 2.04 19.37 12.48
CA GLU A 229 2.62 20.69 12.77
C GLU A 229 3.92 20.59 13.58
N GLU A 230 4.07 19.55 14.41
CA GLU A 230 5.30 19.33 15.20
C GLU A 230 6.43 18.61 14.42
N ILE A 231 6.10 17.98 13.29
CA ILE A 231 7.05 17.20 12.47
C ILE A 231 7.59 18.01 11.28
N THR A 232 6.92 19.10 10.90
CA THR A 232 7.26 19.96 9.75
C THR A 232 7.99 21.21 10.21
#